data_AF-A0A6J5AIA1-F1
#
_entry.id   AF-A0A6J5AIA1-F1
#
_cell.length_a   1.000
_cell.length_b   1.000
_cell.length_c   1.000
_cell.angle_alpha   90.00
_cell.angle_beta   90.00
_cell.angle_gamma   90.00
#
_symmetry.space_group_name_H-M   'P 1'
#
loop_
_entity.id
_entity.type
_entity.pdbx_description
1 polymer ?
#
loop_
_entity_poly.entity_id
_entity_poly.type
_entity_poly.pdbx_seq_one_letter_code
_entity_poly.pdbx_strand_id
1 'polypeptide(L)'
;MAIKTLRIPSYPIDTQFVERWSPRAFTLDPIDEGTVLIILEAARWAPSSYNSQPWRFVYVHRDTDHWDSFLSFLNDFNRSWAVRAAAIVVVM
;
A
#
# COMPACT_ATOMS: atom_id res chain seq x y z
N MET A 1 -12.20 16.14 -2.53
CA MET A 1 -12.07 16.60 -3.94
C MET A 1 -11.46 15.45 -4.73
N ALA A 2 -12.22 14.81 -5.63
CA ALA A 2 -11.66 13.76 -6.47
C ALA A 2 -10.66 14.39 -7.46
N ILE A 3 -9.41 13.94 -7.44
CA ILE A 3 -8.42 14.32 -8.46
C ILE A 3 -8.89 13.68 -9.77
N LYS A 4 -9.41 14.49 -10.69
CA LYS A 4 -9.84 14.02 -12.01
C LYS A 4 -8.60 13.54 -12.78
N THR A 5 -8.41 12.24 -12.91
CA THR A 5 -7.27 11.66 -13.64
C THR A 5 -7.38 12.00 -15.13
N LEU A 6 -6.37 12.66 -15.68
CA LEU A 6 -6.25 12.98 -17.11
C LEU A 6 -5.94 11.76 -18.01
N ARG A 7 -5.99 10.55 -17.45
CA ARG A 7 -5.63 9.31 -18.15
C ARG A 7 -6.85 8.82 -18.94
N ILE A 8 -6.69 8.70 -20.26
CA ILE A 8 -7.74 8.22 -21.16
C ILE A 8 -7.29 6.89 -21.75
N PRO A 9 -7.92 5.75 -21.40
CA PRO A 9 -7.58 4.47 -22.00
C PRO A 9 -8.11 4.39 -23.45
N SER A 10 -7.40 3.68 -24.32
CA SER A 10 -7.82 3.46 -25.71
C SER A 10 -8.98 2.47 -25.87
N TYR A 11 -9.34 1.76 -24.79
CA TYR A 11 -10.37 0.71 -24.76
C TYR A 11 -11.20 0.82 -23.46
N PRO A 12 -12.45 0.30 -23.43
CA PRO A 12 -13.31 0.37 -22.25
C PRO A 12 -12.89 -0.62 -21.16
N ILE A 13 -11.81 -0.29 -20.46
CA ILE A 13 -11.34 -1.02 -19.28
C ILE A 13 -11.99 -0.48 -18.01
N ASP A 14 -11.98 -1.28 -16.95
CA ASP A 14 -12.48 -0.87 -15.63
C ASP A 14 -11.74 0.37 -15.10
N THR A 15 -12.45 1.27 -14.42
CA THR A 15 -11.90 2.54 -13.95
C THR A 15 -10.81 2.35 -12.90
N GLN A 16 -10.81 1.23 -12.16
CA GLN A 16 -9.78 0.93 -11.17
C GLN A 16 -8.36 1.01 -11.75
N PHE A 17 -8.19 0.62 -13.02
CA PHE A 17 -6.87 0.64 -13.69
C PHE A 17 -6.41 2.06 -14.03
N VAL A 18 -7.34 2.98 -14.24
CA VAL A 18 -7.09 4.38 -14.59
C VAL A 18 -6.91 5.23 -13.34
N GLU A 19 -7.80 5.03 -12.36
CA GLU A 19 -7.88 5.79 -11.11
C GLU A 19 -6.77 5.44 -10.14
N ARG A 20 -6.31 4.18 -10.11
CA ARG A 20 -5.21 3.78 -9.22
C ARG A 20 -3.91 4.46 -9.62
N TRP A 21 -3.27 5.09 -8.66
CA TRP A 21 -1.94 5.68 -8.79
C TRP A 21 -1.19 5.56 -7.46
N SER A 22 0.09 5.95 -7.46
CA SER A 22 0.97 5.84 -6.28
C SER A 22 1.29 7.25 -5.77
N PRO A 23 0.37 7.89 -5.00
CA PRO A 23 0.65 9.17 -4.34
C PRO A 23 1.79 9.04 -3.35
N ARG A 24 2.42 10.18 -3.03
CA ARG A 24 3.44 10.31 -1.98
C ARG A 24 3.08 11.35 -0.92
N ALA A 25 1.91 11.99 -1.04
CA ALA A 25 1.42 12.95 -0.07
C ALA A 25 0.29 12.32 0.75
N PHE A 26 0.61 11.93 1.98
CA PHE A 26 -0.34 11.35 2.93
C PHE A 26 -0.72 12.35 4.03
N THR A 27 -1.98 12.29 4.48
CA THR A 27 -2.42 12.94 5.71
C THR A 27 -1.89 12.17 6.92
N LEU A 28 -2.00 12.77 8.11
CA LEU A 28 -1.62 12.13 9.38
C LEU A 28 -2.81 11.42 10.05
N ASP A 29 -3.88 11.17 9.30
CA ASP A 29 -4.99 10.38 9.81
C ASP A 29 -4.56 8.91 9.94
N PRO A 30 -4.91 8.22 11.03
CA PRO A 30 -4.65 6.79 11.16
C PRO A 30 -5.65 5.98 10.33
N ILE A 31 -5.30 4.72 10.06
CA ILE A 31 -6.25 3.69 9.61
C ILE A 31 -6.35 2.63 10.69
N ASP A 32 -7.53 2.03 10.85
CA ASP A 32 -7.71 0.91 11.77
C ASP A 32 -7.02 -0.35 11.22
N GLU A 33 -6.72 -1.28 12.11
CA GLU A 33 -6.08 -2.55 11.75
C GLU A 33 -6.95 -3.37 10.78
N GLY A 34 -8.26 -3.35 10.94
CA GLY A 34 -9.20 -4.04 10.06
C GLY A 34 -9.07 -3.60 8.61
N THR A 35 -8.88 -2.30 8.36
CA THR A 35 -8.59 -1.78 7.01
C THR A 35 -7.33 -2.39 6.40
N VAL A 36 -6.23 -2.52 7.16
CA VAL A 36 -5.00 -3.17 6.66
C VAL A 36 -5.25 -4.65 6.38
N LEU A 37 -5.93 -5.35 7.30
CA LEU A 37 -6.23 -6.78 7.14
C LEU A 37 -7.11 -7.06 5.93
N ILE A 38 -8.09 -6.21 5.61
CA ILE A 38 -8.91 -6.33 4.38
C ILE A 38 -8.03 -6.24 3.12
N ILE A 39 -7.05 -5.34 3.10
CA ILE A 39 -6.11 -5.20 1.97
C ILE A 39 -5.25 -6.45 1.82
N LEU A 40 -4.71 -6.97 2.93
CA LEU A 40 -3.87 -8.17 2.93
C LEU A 40 -4.68 -9.43 2.58
N GLU A 41 -5.94 -9.50 3.02
CA GLU A 41 -6.90 -10.54 2.65
C GLU A 41 -7.14 -10.53 1.14
N ALA A 42 -7.40 -9.38 0.53
CA ALA A 42 -7.51 -9.29 -0.92
C ALA A 42 -6.21 -9.70 -1.63
N ALA A 43 -5.05 -9.31 -1.11
CA ALA A 43 -3.76 -9.64 -1.69
C ALA A 43 -3.47 -11.15 -1.66
N ARG A 44 -3.84 -11.88 -0.60
CA ARG A 44 -3.57 -13.33 -0.49
C ARG A 44 -4.38 -14.20 -1.45
N TRP A 45 -5.40 -13.65 -2.12
CA TRP A 45 -6.19 -14.34 -3.15
C TRP A 45 -5.55 -14.29 -4.54
N ALA A 46 -4.38 -13.67 -4.69
CA ALA A 46 -3.62 -13.75 -5.94
C ALA A 46 -3.32 -15.21 -6.32
N PRO A 47 -3.23 -15.54 -7.63
CA PRO A 47 -2.77 -16.87 -8.04
C PRO A 47 -1.28 -17.05 -7.76
N SER A 48 -0.86 -18.29 -7.49
CA SER A 48 0.55 -18.66 -7.33
C SER A 48 0.88 -19.99 -8.00
N SER A 49 2.15 -20.18 -8.37
CA SER A 49 2.63 -21.47 -8.88
C SER A 49 2.32 -22.58 -7.87
N TYR A 50 1.70 -23.66 -8.36
CA TYR A 50 1.20 -24.78 -7.56
C TYR A 50 0.24 -24.38 -6.42
N ASN A 51 -0.37 -23.20 -6.48
CA ASN A 51 -1.16 -22.61 -5.41
C ASN A 51 -0.43 -22.57 -4.04
N SER A 52 0.90 -22.45 -4.09
CA SER A 52 1.77 -22.51 -2.89
C SER A 52 1.60 -21.33 -1.94
N GLN A 53 1.04 -20.21 -2.42
CA GLN A 53 0.78 -18.99 -1.64
C GLN A 53 2.02 -18.54 -0.84
N PRO A 54 3.14 -18.28 -1.54
CA PRO A 54 4.44 -18.09 -0.87
C PRO A 54 4.54 -16.75 -0.14
N TRP A 55 3.72 -15.75 -0.52
CA TRP A 55 3.76 -14.42 0.04
C TRP A 55 3.64 -14.43 1.56
N ARG A 56 4.49 -13.64 2.20
CA ARG A 56 4.31 -13.24 3.60
C ARG A 56 4.24 -11.73 3.66
N PHE A 57 3.33 -11.24 4.48
CA PHE A 57 3.13 -9.81 4.69
C PHE A 57 3.54 -9.49 6.13
N VAL A 58 4.44 -8.54 6.29
CA VAL A 58 4.74 -7.94 7.59
C VAL A 58 4.32 -6.48 7.51
N TYR A 59 3.49 -6.03 8.42
CA TYR A 59 3.00 -4.66 8.43
C TYR A 59 3.23 -4.00 9.78
N VAL A 60 3.22 -2.67 9.76
CA VAL A 60 3.31 -1.82 10.94
C VAL A 60 2.41 -0.61 10.75
N HIS A 61 1.71 -0.21 11.81
CA HIS A 61 1.02 1.07 11.85
C HIS A 61 1.97 2.17 12.30
N ARG A 62 1.75 3.39 11.81
CA ARG A 62 2.39 4.59 12.37
C ARG A 62 2.10 4.68 13.87
N ASP A 63 3.04 5.21 14.63
CA ASP A 63 2.95 5.41 16.09
C ASP A 63 2.97 4.11 16.94
N THR A 64 3.49 3.02 16.37
CA THR A 64 3.82 1.78 17.11
C THR A 64 5.34 1.63 17.28
N ASP A 65 5.79 0.84 18.26
CA ASP A 65 7.20 0.69 18.64
C ASP A 65 8.13 0.24 17.50
N HIS A 66 7.58 -0.37 16.44
CA HIS A 66 8.35 -0.88 15.31
C HIS A 66 8.43 0.07 14.11
N TRP A 67 7.78 1.25 14.17
CA TRP A 67 7.69 2.18 13.05
C TRP A 67 9.06 2.63 12.51
N ASP A 68 9.95 3.07 13.40
CA ASP A 68 11.29 3.53 13.00
C ASP A 68 12.16 2.40 12.42
N SER A 69 11.95 1.17 12.88
CA SER A 69 12.61 -0.02 12.33
C SER A 69 12.17 -0.26 10.88
N PHE A 70 10.88 -0.18 10.58
CA PHE A 70 10.39 -0.31 9.20
C PHE A 70 10.88 0.81 8.29
N LEU A 71 10.91 2.05 8.78
CA LEU A 71 11.47 3.16 8.02
C LEU A 71 12.96 2.98 7.73
N SER A 72 13.70 2.19 8.54
CA SER A 72 15.14 1.93 8.34
C SER A 72 15.43 1.06 7.12
N PHE A 73 14.44 0.31 6.64
CA PHE A 73 14.55 -0.48 5.41
C PHE A 73 14.47 0.39 4.15
N LEU A 74 14.01 1.64 4.27
CA LEU A 74 13.81 2.55 3.15
C LEU A 74 15.05 3.43 2.95
N ASN A 75 15.41 3.66 1.68
CA ASN A 75 16.36 4.73 1.36
C ASN A 75 15.79 6.12 1.69
N ASP A 76 16.65 7.13 1.74
CA ASP A 76 16.28 8.50 2.14
C ASP A 76 15.16 9.09 1.28
N PHE A 77 15.19 8.82 -0.02
CA PHE A 77 14.15 9.28 -0.95
C PHE A 77 12.77 8.71 -0.58
N ASN A 78 12.66 7.41 -0.32
CA ASN A 78 11.40 6.77 0.05
C ASN A 78 10.97 7.16 1.47
N ARG A 79 11.92 7.21 2.41
CA ARG A 79 11.67 7.65 3.78
C ARG A 79 11.10 9.07 3.84
N SER A 80 11.56 9.98 2.96
CA SER A 80 11.16 11.40 2.95
C SER A 80 9.65 11.63 2.88
N TRP A 81 8.89 10.70 2.30
CA TRP A 81 7.44 10.76 2.20
C TRP A 81 6.73 9.62 2.93
N ALA A 82 7.30 8.42 2.96
CA ALA A 82 6.68 7.25 3.58
C ALA A 82 6.54 7.38 5.11
N VAL A 83 7.36 8.22 5.75
CA VAL A 83 7.21 8.58 7.18
C VAL A 83 5.82 9.13 7.53
N ARG A 84 5.09 9.67 6.54
CA ARG A 84 3.73 10.18 6.70
C ARG A 84 2.64 9.15 6.39
N ALA A 85 2.99 7.94 5.91
CA ALA A 85 1.99 6.91 5.65
C ALA A 85 1.33 6.45 6.96
N ALA A 86 0.09 5.94 6.88
CA ALA A 86 -0.62 5.41 8.05
C ALA A 86 -0.14 4.01 8.46
N ALA A 87 0.35 3.23 7.48
CA ALA A 87 0.96 1.93 7.68
C ALA A 87 2.00 1.65 6.59
N ILE A 88 2.96 0.78 6.88
CA ILE A 88 3.92 0.24 5.91
C ILE A 88 3.75 -1.27 5.87
N VAL A 89 3.69 -1.83 4.66
CA VAL A 89 3.66 -3.27 4.42
C VAL A 89 4.91 -3.67 3.66
N VAL A 90 5.61 -4.69 4.15
CA VAL A 90 6.69 -5.39 3.46
C VAL A 90 6.15 -6.73 2.96
N VAL A 91 6.38 -6.99 1.68
CA VAL A 91 6.06 -8.27 1.03
C VAL A 91 7.34 -9.08 0.93
N MET A 92 7.29 -10.34 1.39
CA MET A 92 8.38 -11.31 1.32
C MET A 92 8.00 -12.49 0.43
#